data_AF-A0ABD2MPN3-F1
#
_entry.id   AF-A0ABD2MPN3-F1
#
_cell.length_a   1.000
_cell.length_b   1.000
_cell.length_c   1.000
_cell.angle_alpha   90.00
_cell.angle_beta   90.00
_cell.angle_gamma   90.00
#
_symmetry.space_group_name_H-M   'P 1'
#
loop_
_entity.id
_entity.type
_entity.pdbx_description
1 polymer ?
#
loop_
_entity_poly.entity_id
_entity_poly.type
_entity_poly.pdbx_seq_one_letter_code
_entity_poly.pdbx_strand_id
1 'polypeptide(L)'
;MILSKPLMKFLGIYFNQLYSNPIRTNAVSGAVIAAGGNYASQFLAGKKVINHQTILAYGAFGLLFGGSIPHMFYIGLDKIIPEEAGMAIMKRLLVERLIYTPLFQAFYLYTLARLEGKDHTTALRQLESLYWTVLTSSWKYISIIEFLNQIVVPPMVRVFVINLIAFFWTIYVSNKRRQEEIRASRKIRKN
;
A
#
# COMPACT_ATOMS: atom_id res chain seq x y z
N MET A 1 -10.43 28.59 -1.80
CA MET A 1 -9.39 28.15 -2.77
C MET A 1 -10.11 27.42 -3.89
N ILE A 2 -10.29 28.04 -5.06
CA ILE A 2 -11.11 27.48 -6.16
C ILE A 2 -10.23 26.48 -6.90
N LEU A 3 -10.62 25.20 -6.86
CA LEU A 3 -9.96 24.13 -7.59
C LEU A 3 -10.09 24.37 -9.10
N SER A 4 -9.03 24.13 -9.90
CA SER A 4 -9.09 24.41 -11.34
C SER A 4 -10.16 23.55 -12.02
N LYS A 5 -10.91 24.12 -12.98
CA LYS A 5 -11.95 23.41 -13.76
C LYS A 5 -11.51 22.03 -14.30
N PRO A 6 -10.30 21.86 -14.88
CA PRO A 6 -9.85 20.54 -15.33
C PRO A 6 -9.64 19.55 -14.18
N LEU A 7 -9.16 20.01 -13.02
CA LEU A 7 -8.98 19.15 -11.85
C LEU A 7 -10.33 18.69 -11.27
N MET A 8 -11.34 19.56 -11.22
CA MET A 8 -12.69 19.17 -10.83
C MET A 8 -13.30 18.14 -11.78
N LYS A 9 -13.10 18.30 -13.09
CA LYS A 9 -13.57 17.33 -14.09
C LYS A 9 -12.88 15.97 -13.94
N PHE A 10 -11.57 15.97 -13.71
CA PHE A 10 -10.80 14.74 -13.45
C PHE A 10 -11.29 14.03 -12.18
N LEU A 11 -11.44 14.76 -11.08
CA LEU A 11 -11.93 14.21 -9.82
C LEU A 11 -13.36 13.67 -9.97
N GLY A 12 -14.24 14.37 -10.70
CA GLY A 12 -15.58 13.89 -11.00
C GLY A 12 -15.59 12.57 -11.76
N ILE A 13 -14.75 12.42 -12.79
CA ILE A 13 -14.59 11.16 -13.54
C ILE A 13 -14.04 10.06 -12.63
N TYR A 14 -13.03 10.37 -11.83
CA TYR A 14 -12.42 9.42 -10.89
C TYR A 14 -13.45 8.89 -9.88
N PHE A 15 -14.19 9.78 -9.21
CA PHE A 15 -15.21 9.36 -8.24
C PHE A 15 -16.32 8.56 -8.93
N ASN A 16 -16.80 9.00 -10.09
CA ASN A 16 -17.82 8.26 -10.84
C ASN A 16 -17.37 6.82 -11.16
N GLN A 17 -16.12 6.65 -11.57
CA GLN A 17 -15.55 5.36 -11.90
C GLN A 17 -15.28 4.51 -10.64
N LEU A 18 -14.91 5.14 -9.53
CA LEU A 18 -14.74 4.49 -8.23
C LEU A 18 -16.06 3.92 -7.70
N TYR A 19 -17.16 4.64 -7.89
CA TYR A 19 -18.50 4.17 -7.50
C TYR A 19 -19.07 3.13 -8.48
N SER A 20 -18.92 3.35 -9.79
CA SER A 20 -19.52 2.48 -10.81
C SER A 20 -18.77 1.15 -10.99
N ASN A 21 -17.45 1.16 -10.77
CA ASN A 21 -16.58 -0.01 -10.99
C ASN A 21 -15.48 -0.09 -9.92
N PRO A 22 -15.84 -0.30 -8.64
CA PRO A 22 -14.91 -0.15 -7.51
C PRO A 22 -13.68 -1.05 -7.61
N ILE A 23 -13.84 -2.30 -8.06
CA ILE A 23 -12.72 -3.24 -8.18
C ILE A 23 -11.71 -2.79 -9.24
N ARG A 24 -12.19 -2.40 -10.43
CA ARG A 24 -11.32 -1.97 -11.54
C ARG A 24 -10.59 -0.68 -11.19
N THR A 25 -11.30 0.29 -10.60
CA THR A 25 -10.73 1.58 -10.23
C THR A 25 -9.69 1.41 -9.14
N ASN A 26 -9.98 0.63 -8.09
CA ASN A 26 -9.02 0.37 -7.02
C ASN A 26 -7.79 -0.40 -7.53
N ALA A 27 -7.96 -1.36 -8.44
CA ALA A 27 -6.84 -2.07 -9.06
C ALA A 27 -5.95 -1.13 -9.88
N VAL A 28 -6.53 -0.31 -10.76
CA VAL A 28 -5.78 0.65 -11.59
C VAL A 28 -5.12 1.73 -10.72
N SER A 29 -5.85 2.31 -9.76
CA SER A 29 -5.28 3.28 -8.82
C SER A 29 -4.16 2.67 -8.00
N GLY A 30 -4.34 1.45 -7.48
CA GLY A 30 -3.30 0.72 -6.75
C GLY A 30 -2.04 0.49 -7.59
N ALA A 31 -2.19 0.13 -8.86
CA ALA A 31 -1.08 -0.03 -9.79
C ALA A 31 -0.32 1.29 -10.00
N VAL A 32 -1.03 2.39 -10.27
CA VAL A 32 -0.45 3.71 -10.48
C VAL A 32 0.25 4.22 -9.22
N ILE A 33 -0.36 4.04 -8.04
CA ILE A 33 0.21 4.45 -6.75
C ILE A 33 1.47 3.65 -6.44
N ALA A 34 1.44 2.33 -6.62
CA ALA A 34 2.58 1.46 -6.33
C ALA A 34 3.75 1.74 -7.28
N ALA A 35 3.48 1.81 -8.59
CA ALA A 35 4.49 2.13 -9.61
C ALA A 35 5.06 3.54 -9.41
N GLY A 36 4.19 4.54 -9.23
CA GLY A 36 4.56 5.93 -9.01
C GLY A 36 5.34 6.13 -7.70
N GLY A 37 4.93 5.46 -6.62
CA GLY A 37 5.63 5.52 -5.33
C GLY A 37 7.01 4.88 -5.40
N ASN A 38 7.17 3.78 -6.14
CA ASN A 38 8.48 3.19 -6.38
C ASN A 38 9.36 4.12 -7.23
N TYR A 39 8.82 4.68 -8.32
CA TYR A 39 9.51 5.67 -9.15
C TYR A 39 9.98 6.87 -8.34
N ALA A 40 9.10 7.47 -7.54
CA ALA A 40 9.43 8.59 -6.66
C ALA A 40 10.51 8.22 -5.64
N SER A 41 10.43 7.04 -5.02
CA SER A 41 11.50 6.53 -4.13
C SER A 41 12.85 6.41 -4.84
N GLN A 42 12.87 5.96 -6.10
CA GLN A 42 14.10 5.84 -6.88
C GLN A 42 14.67 7.21 -7.28
N PHE A 43 13.79 8.15 -7.63
CA PHE A 43 14.16 9.52 -7.94
C PHE A 43 14.74 10.24 -6.72
N LEU A 44 14.06 10.17 -5.56
CA LEU A 44 14.53 10.73 -4.29
C LEU A 44 15.82 10.09 -3.79
N ALA A 45 16.13 8.87 -4.24
CA ALA A 45 17.39 8.20 -3.96
C ALA A 45 18.58 8.75 -4.76
N GLY A 46 18.35 9.62 -5.75
CA GLY A 46 19.37 10.07 -6.67
C GLY A 46 19.90 8.96 -7.60
N LYS A 47 19.07 7.95 -7.93
CA LYS A 47 19.49 6.90 -8.86
C LYS A 47 19.74 7.48 -10.25
N LYS A 48 20.95 7.28 -10.79
CA LYS A 48 21.30 7.68 -12.16
C LYS A 48 20.51 6.93 -13.23
N VAL A 49 20.14 5.68 -12.95
CA VAL A 49 19.32 4.82 -13.82
C VAL A 49 18.14 4.29 -13.03
N ILE A 50 16.94 4.53 -13.54
CA ILE A 50 15.70 4.05 -12.96
C ILE A 50 15.53 2.56 -13.29
N ASN A 51 15.26 1.76 -12.26
CA ASN A 51 14.95 0.35 -12.42
C ASN A 51 13.46 0.20 -12.79
N HIS A 52 13.21 -0.07 -14.07
CA HIS A 52 11.87 -0.30 -14.60
C HIS A 52 11.28 -1.64 -14.15
N GLN A 53 12.11 -2.66 -13.89
CA GLN A 53 11.62 -3.96 -13.42
C GLN A 53 10.95 -3.85 -12.05
N THR A 54 11.53 -3.08 -11.12
CA THR A 54 10.91 -2.86 -9.81
C THR A 54 9.63 -2.03 -9.93
N ILE A 55 9.59 -1.02 -10.82
CA ILE A 55 8.36 -0.24 -11.07
C ILE A 55 7.24 -1.15 -11.59
N LEU A 56 7.55 -2.04 -12.53
CA LEU A 56 6.60 -3.01 -13.07
C LEU A 56 6.15 -4.02 -12.01
N ALA A 57 7.06 -4.52 -11.16
CA ALA A 57 6.70 -5.43 -10.07
C ALA A 57 5.74 -4.79 -9.05
N TYR A 58 5.99 -3.53 -8.67
CA TYR A 58 5.10 -2.76 -7.80
C TYR A 58 3.75 -2.49 -8.47
N GLY A 59 3.76 -2.06 -9.74
CA GLY A 59 2.53 -1.84 -10.51
C GLY A 59 1.70 -3.12 -10.68
N ALA A 60 2.33 -4.25 -10.99
CA ALA A 60 1.68 -5.55 -11.10
C ALA A 60 1.08 -6.01 -9.76
N PHE A 61 1.80 -5.83 -8.64
CA PHE A 61 1.26 -6.11 -7.33
C PHE A 61 0.00 -5.26 -7.04
N GLY A 62 0.09 -3.95 -7.30
CA GLY A 62 -1.03 -3.02 -7.10
C GLY A 62 -2.24 -3.38 -7.96
N LEU A 63 -2.02 -3.78 -9.22
CA LEU A 63 -3.08 -4.18 -10.15
C LEU A 63 -3.77 -5.48 -9.72
N LEU A 64 -2.98 -6.50 -9.37
CA LEU A 64 -3.49 -7.84 -9.11
C LEU A 64 -4.09 -7.98 -7.71
N PHE A 65 -3.42 -7.41 -6.71
CA PHE A 65 -3.70 -7.65 -5.30
C PHE A 65 -4.14 -6.39 -4.54
N GLY A 66 -3.72 -5.20 -5.00
CA GLY A 66 -3.96 -3.95 -4.31
C GLY A 66 -5.44 -3.56 -4.20
N GLY A 67 -6.28 -3.97 -5.16
CA GLY A 67 -7.73 -3.75 -5.09
C GLY A 67 -8.54 -4.97 -4.65
N SER A 68 -8.15 -6.17 -5.07
CA SER A 68 -8.91 -7.41 -4.90
C SER A 68 -8.89 -7.92 -3.46
N ILE A 69 -7.71 -7.99 -2.83
CA ILE A 69 -7.56 -8.53 -1.48
C ILE A 69 -8.25 -7.64 -0.43
N PRO A 70 -8.04 -6.30 -0.41
CA PRO A 70 -8.75 -5.44 0.53
C PRO A 70 -10.26 -5.53 0.34
N HIS A 71 -10.76 -5.57 -0.91
CA HIS A 71 -12.19 -5.65 -1.17
C HIS A 71 -12.82 -6.91 -0.55
N MET A 72 -12.20 -8.07 -0.73
CA MET A 72 -12.67 -9.33 -0.14
C MET A 72 -12.61 -9.29 1.40
N PHE A 73 -11.56 -8.67 1.96
CA PHE A 73 -11.43 -8.51 3.41
C PHE A 73 -12.56 -7.64 3.99
N TYR A 74 -12.85 -6.49 3.38
CA TYR A 74 -13.89 -5.59 3.88
C TYR A 74 -15.29 -6.19 3.75
N ILE A 75 -15.59 -6.93 2.68
CA ILE A 75 -16.85 -7.70 2.58
C ILE A 75 -17.01 -8.68 3.75
N GLY A 76 -15.92 -9.36 4.15
CA GLY A 76 -15.94 -10.24 5.31
C GLY A 76 -16.09 -9.47 6.62
N LEU A 77 -15.38 -8.35 6.76
CA LEU A 77 -15.42 -7.49 7.93
C LEU A 77 -16.83 -6.91 8.17
N ASP A 78 -17.51 -6.49 7.11
CA ASP A 78 -18.88 -5.95 7.17
C ASP A 78 -19.88 -6.97 7.71
N LYS A 79 -19.69 -8.26 7.42
CA LYS A 79 -20.55 -9.34 7.93
C LYS A 79 -20.32 -9.62 9.42
N ILE A 80 -19.08 -9.46 9.90
CA ILE A 80 -18.70 -9.77 11.28
C ILE A 80 -18.97 -8.57 12.20
N ILE A 81 -18.73 -7.35 11.71
CA ILE A 81 -18.87 -6.11 12.47
C ILE A 81 -19.71 -5.13 11.64
N PRO A 82 -21.05 -5.17 11.73
CA PRO A 82 -21.92 -4.22 11.04
C PRO A 82 -21.61 -2.76 11.42
N GLU A 83 -21.97 -1.81 10.57
CA GLU A 83 -21.72 -0.38 10.84
C GLU A 83 -22.49 0.12 12.06
N GLU A 84 -23.65 -0.47 12.33
CA GLU A 84 -24.53 -0.13 13.46
C GLU A 84 -24.02 -0.68 14.80
N ALA A 85 -22.97 -1.50 14.79
CA ALA A 85 -22.41 -2.08 16.00
C ALA A 85 -21.80 -0.99 16.90
N GLY A 86 -22.07 -1.08 18.21
CA GLY A 86 -21.41 -0.20 19.19
C GLY A 86 -19.88 -0.27 19.07
N MET A 87 -19.24 0.89 18.95
CA MET A 87 -17.80 1.05 18.67
C MET A 87 -17.32 0.38 17.38
N ALA A 88 -18.16 0.27 16.34
CA ALA A 88 -17.83 -0.37 15.06
C ALA A 88 -16.48 0.10 14.49
N ILE A 89 -16.23 1.41 14.48
CA ILE A 89 -14.98 2.01 13.99
C ILE A 89 -13.76 1.43 14.73
N MET A 90 -13.77 1.38 16.06
CA MET A 90 -12.64 0.85 16.81
C MET A 90 -12.49 -0.66 16.61
N LYS A 91 -13.59 -1.42 16.61
CA LYS A 91 -13.54 -2.88 16.43
C LYS A 91 -12.98 -3.24 15.05
N ARG A 92 -13.45 -2.56 14.00
CA ARG A 92 -12.96 -2.71 12.62
C ARG A 92 -11.48 -2.37 12.52
N LEU A 93 -11.06 -1.24 13.10
CA LEU A 93 -9.66 -0.83 13.12
C LEU A 93 -8.79 -1.88 13.86
N LEU A 94 -9.23 -2.42 14.99
CA LEU A 94 -8.47 -3.44 15.71
C LEU A 94 -8.31 -4.71 14.90
N VAL A 95 -9.38 -5.23 14.30
CA VAL A 95 -9.31 -6.41 13.42
C VAL A 95 -8.39 -6.15 12.23
N GLU A 96 -8.49 -4.99 11.61
CA GLU A 96 -7.66 -4.61 10.48
C GLU A 96 -6.18 -4.48 10.86
N ARG A 97 -5.87 -3.89 12.01
CA ARG A 97 -4.50 -3.68 12.46
C ARG A 97 -3.85 -4.94 13.03
N LEU A 98 -4.61 -5.81 13.69
CA LEU A 98 -4.07 -6.99 14.38
C LEU A 98 -4.13 -8.27 13.55
N ILE A 99 -5.06 -8.38 12.60
CA ILE A 99 -5.23 -9.59 11.78
C ILE A 99 -4.85 -9.31 10.34
N TYR A 100 -5.50 -8.33 9.71
CA TYR A 100 -5.29 -8.08 8.28
C TYR A 100 -3.90 -7.53 7.99
N THR A 101 -3.47 -6.49 8.71
CA THR A 101 -2.20 -5.80 8.47
C THR A 101 -0.99 -6.74 8.57
N PRO A 102 -0.85 -7.59 9.61
CA PRO A 102 0.27 -8.53 9.69
C PRO A 102 0.31 -9.53 8.54
N LEU A 103 -0.84 -10.15 8.22
CA LEU A 103 -0.95 -11.14 7.14
C LEU A 103 -0.68 -10.51 5.78
N PHE A 104 -1.31 -9.37 5.50
CA PHE A 104 -1.14 -8.65 4.25
C PHE A 104 0.29 -8.11 4.08
N GLN A 105 0.91 -7.63 5.15
CA GLN A 105 2.30 -7.14 5.13
C GLN A 105 3.29 -8.27 4.80
N ALA A 106 3.10 -9.46 5.37
CA ALA A 106 3.92 -10.63 5.03
C ALA A 106 3.73 -11.03 3.57
N PHE A 107 2.47 -11.16 3.14
CA PHE A 107 2.11 -11.47 1.77
C PHE A 107 2.69 -10.46 0.77
N TYR A 108 2.60 -9.17 1.08
CA TYR A 108 3.11 -8.08 0.27
C TYR A 108 4.62 -8.18 0.08
N LEU A 109 5.40 -8.26 1.18
CA LEU A 109 6.86 -8.30 1.08
C LEU A 109 7.35 -9.52 0.32
N TYR A 110 6.74 -10.69 0.56
CA TYR A 110 7.11 -11.93 -0.12
C TYR A 110 6.75 -11.88 -1.61
N THR A 111 5.48 -11.61 -1.93
CA THR A 111 4.99 -11.62 -3.32
C THR A 111 5.70 -10.57 -4.16
N LEU A 112 5.96 -9.40 -3.59
CA LEU A 112 6.67 -8.35 -4.28
C LEU A 112 8.12 -8.73 -4.59
N ALA A 113 8.82 -9.39 -3.66
CA ALA A 113 10.16 -9.92 -3.93
C ALA A 113 10.14 -10.98 -5.05
N ARG A 114 9.10 -11.81 -5.11
CA ARG A 114 8.91 -12.79 -6.18
C ARG A 114 8.60 -12.14 -7.53
N LEU A 115 7.79 -11.09 -7.56
CA LEU A 115 7.49 -10.31 -8.77
C LEU A 115 8.72 -9.54 -9.29
N GLU A 116 9.66 -9.18 -8.41
CA GLU A 116 10.97 -8.64 -8.79
C GLU A 116 11.94 -9.70 -9.32
N GLY A 117 11.53 -10.98 -9.40
CA GLY A 117 12.35 -12.07 -9.91
C GLY A 117 13.33 -12.68 -8.90
N LYS A 118 13.25 -12.33 -7.62
CA LYS A 118 14.11 -12.95 -6.58
C LYS A 118 13.69 -14.39 -6.32
N ASP A 119 14.64 -15.28 -6.06
CA ASP A 119 14.39 -16.67 -5.68
C ASP A 119 13.67 -16.77 -4.31
N HIS A 120 13.15 -17.95 -3.98
CA HIS A 120 12.37 -18.18 -2.77
C HIS A 120 13.16 -17.88 -1.49
N THR A 121 14.43 -18.30 -1.44
CA THR A 121 15.27 -18.12 -0.25
C THR A 121 15.60 -16.65 -0.01
N THR A 122 15.89 -15.89 -1.07
CA THR A 122 16.11 -14.45 -1.00
C THR A 122 14.83 -13.70 -0.62
N ALA A 123 13.67 -14.11 -1.14
CA ALA A 123 12.39 -13.51 -0.80
C ALA A 123 12.03 -13.72 0.69
N LEU A 124 12.21 -14.93 1.23
CA LEU A 124 11.99 -15.22 2.64
C LEU A 124 12.95 -14.44 3.54
N ARG A 125 14.24 -14.40 3.20
CA ARG A 125 15.22 -13.64 3.97
C ARG A 125 14.88 -12.15 4.03
N GLN A 126 14.47 -11.56 2.89
CA GLN A 126 14.04 -10.17 2.83
C GLN A 126 12.74 -9.93 3.62
N LEU A 127 11.81 -10.88 3.58
CA LEU A 127 10.60 -10.84 4.41
C LEU A 127 10.98 -10.81 5.88
N GLU A 128 11.74 -11.79 6.37
CA GLU A 128 12.13 -11.91 7.79
C GLU A 128 12.85 -10.67 8.32
N SER A 129 13.76 -10.10 7.52
CA SER A 129 14.54 -8.94 7.97
C SER A 129 13.73 -7.64 8.00
N LEU A 130 12.73 -7.50 7.13
CA LEU A 130 11.93 -6.28 7.02
C LEU A 130 10.59 -6.34 7.74
N TYR A 131 10.05 -7.54 7.97
CA TYR A 131 8.67 -7.74 8.42
C TYR A 131 8.36 -6.91 9.67
N TRP A 132 9.10 -7.10 10.74
CA TRP A 132 8.89 -6.37 11.99
C TRP A 132 9.12 -4.88 11.86
N THR A 133 10.15 -4.47 11.10
CA THR A 133 10.46 -3.06 10.87
C THR A 133 9.30 -2.35 10.17
N VAL A 134 8.74 -2.97 9.13
CA VAL A 134 7.65 -2.36 8.36
C VAL A 134 6.33 -2.47 9.11
N LEU A 135 6.05 -3.60 9.77
CA LEU A 135 4.82 -3.81 10.54
C LEU A 135 4.68 -2.84 11.70
N THR A 136 5.73 -2.71 12.53
CA THR A 136 5.71 -1.76 13.67
C THR A 136 5.60 -0.31 13.20
N SER A 137 6.26 0.03 12.09
CA SER A 137 6.10 1.34 11.45
C SER A 137 4.66 1.56 10.97
N SER A 138 4.00 0.54 10.41
CA SER A 138 2.61 0.62 9.95
C SER A 138 1.69 0.90 11.13
N TRP A 139 1.86 0.16 12.22
CA TRP A 139 1.08 0.38 13.44
C TRP A 139 1.27 1.78 14.01
N LYS A 140 2.50 2.30 14.01
CA LYS A 140 2.80 3.62 14.54
C LYS A 140 2.22 4.75 13.67
N TYR A 141 2.50 4.73 12.38
CA TYR A 141 2.19 5.85 11.50
C TYR A 141 0.81 5.74 10.86
N ILE A 142 0.46 4.56 10.34
CA ILE A 142 -0.77 4.40 9.56
C ILE A 142 -1.99 4.29 10.46
N SER A 143 -1.89 3.69 11.66
CA SER A 143 -3.07 3.56 12.54
C SER A 143 -3.68 4.90 12.94
N ILE A 144 -2.84 5.88 13.29
CA ILE A 144 -3.30 7.23 13.66
C ILE A 144 -3.95 7.91 12.46
N ILE A 145 -3.31 7.83 11.30
CA ILE A 145 -3.80 8.47 10.08
C ILE A 145 -5.11 7.83 9.62
N GLU A 146 -5.22 6.49 9.67
CA GLU A 146 -6.43 5.77 9.29
C GLU A 146 -7.58 6.07 10.24
N PHE A 147 -7.31 6.12 11.55
CA PHE A 147 -8.32 6.50 12.53
C PHE A 147 -8.86 7.91 12.28
N LEU A 148 -7.98 8.88 12.01
CA LEU A 148 -8.39 10.23 11.64
C LEU A 148 -9.17 10.26 10.32
N ASN A 149 -8.77 9.44 9.34
CA ASN A 149 -9.49 9.31 8.08
C ASN A 149 -10.94 8.79 8.30
N GLN A 150 -11.14 7.83 9.19
CA GLN A 150 -12.49 7.31 9.48
C GLN A 150 -13.39 8.29 10.23
N ILE A 151 -12.83 9.16 11.07
CA ILE A 151 -13.61 10.11 11.89
C ILE A 151 -13.83 11.45 11.19
N VAL A 152 -12.79 12.01 10.58
CA VAL A 152 -12.78 13.38 10.08
C VAL A 152 -13.20 13.44 8.61
N VAL A 153 -12.83 12.43 7.82
CA VAL A 153 -12.97 12.49 6.36
C VAL A 153 -14.34 11.94 5.93
N PRO A 154 -15.10 12.66 5.08
CA PRO A 154 -16.37 12.17 4.54
C PRO A 154 -16.19 10.85 3.78
N PRO A 155 -17.14 9.89 3.89
CA PRO A 155 -17.02 8.56 3.26
C PRO A 155 -16.64 8.59 1.77
N MET A 156 -17.16 9.59 1.03
CA MET A 156 -16.94 9.71 -0.41
C MET A 156 -15.47 9.95 -0.82
N VAL A 157 -14.67 10.56 0.07
CA VAL A 157 -13.28 10.92 -0.25
C VAL A 157 -12.25 10.12 0.56
N ARG A 158 -12.67 9.24 1.47
CA ARG A 158 -11.78 8.38 2.28
C ARG A 158 -10.83 7.55 1.43
N VAL A 159 -11.34 6.92 0.36
CA VAL A 159 -10.53 6.09 -0.53
C VAL A 159 -9.45 6.92 -1.22
N PHE A 160 -9.77 8.16 -1.60
CA PHE A 160 -8.79 9.07 -2.20
C PHE A 160 -7.67 9.44 -1.21
N VAL A 161 -8.03 9.75 0.04
CA VAL A 161 -7.06 10.06 1.10
C VAL A 161 -6.16 8.84 1.40
N ILE A 162 -6.75 7.64 1.51
CA ILE A 162 -6.00 6.39 1.69
C ILE A 162 -5.03 6.15 0.53
N ASN A 163 -5.47 6.39 -0.70
CA ASN A 163 -4.62 6.26 -1.88
C ASN A 163 -3.39 7.21 -1.85
N LEU A 164 -3.57 8.44 -1.36
CA LEU A 164 -2.45 9.36 -1.13
C LEU A 164 -1.50 8.86 -0.03
N ILE A 165 -2.03 8.40 1.08
CA ILE A 165 -1.23 7.82 2.18
C ILE A 165 -0.44 6.61 1.67
N ALA A 166 -1.08 5.75 0.87
CA ALA A 166 -0.47 4.57 0.27
C ALA A 166 0.70 4.91 -0.66
N PHE A 167 0.64 6.04 -1.37
CA PHE A 167 1.76 6.54 -2.17
C PHE A 167 2.99 6.83 -1.32
N PHE A 168 2.83 7.60 -0.23
CA PHE A 168 3.93 7.91 0.69
C PHE A 168 4.43 6.66 1.43
N TRP A 169 3.52 5.76 1.81
CA TRP A 169 3.89 4.48 2.40
C TRP A 169 4.71 3.62 1.43
N THR A 170 4.35 3.60 0.16
CA THR A 170 5.10 2.90 -0.89
C THR A 170 6.51 3.45 -1.02
N ILE A 171 6.70 4.78 -0.95
CA ILE A 171 8.02 5.41 -0.94
C ILE A 171 8.83 4.93 0.27
N TYR A 172 8.23 4.97 1.47
CA TYR A 172 8.87 4.53 2.70
C TYR A 172 9.35 3.07 2.63
N VAL A 173 8.46 2.15 2.23
CA VAL A 173 8.79 0.72 2.14
C VAL A 173 9.82 0.46 1.04
N SER A 174 9.70 1.11 -0.12
CA SER A 174 10.70 1.00 -1.20
C SER A 174 12.09 1.44 -0.74
N ASN A 175 12.17 2.50 0.06
CA ASN A 175 13.43 2.94 0.64
C ASN A 175 14.00 1.93 1.65
N LYS A 176 13.16 1.37 2.54
CA LYS A 176 13.60 0.34 3.51
C LYS A 176 14.09 -0.93 2.81
N ARG A 177 13.37 -1.40 1.78
CA ARG A 177 13.77 -2.57 0.99
C ARG A 177 15.12 -2.36 0.30
N ARG A 178 15.32 -1.18 -0.29
CA ARG A 178 16.60 -0.80 -0.89
C ARG A 178 17.74 -0.71 0.12
N GLN A 179 17.52 -0.17 1.31
CA GLN A 179 18.54 -0.14 2.37
C GLN A 179 18.97 -1.55 2.76
N GLU A 180 18.02 -2.48 2.85
CA GLU A 180 18.30 -3.87 3.18
C GLU A 180 19.08 -4.60 2.08
N GLU A 181 18.74 -4.38 0.81
CA GLU A 181 19.51 -4.91 -0.32
C GLU A 181 20.97 -4.45 -0.29
N ILE A 182 21.20 -3.15 -0.06
CA ILE A 182 22.55 -2.59 0.07
C ILE A 182 23.30 -3.24 1.25
N ARG A 183 22.63 -3.46 2.38
CA ARG A 183 23.23 -4.12 3.55
C ARG A 183 23.58 -5.58 3.26
N ALA A 184 22.69 -6.31 2.60
CA ALA A 184 22.92 -7.70 2.20
C ALA A 184 24.11 -7.81 1.24
N SER A 185 24.19 -6.97 0.20
CA SER A 185 25.32 -6.95 -0.73
C SER A 185 26.65 -6.63 -0.05
N ARG A 186 26.65 -5.73 0.96
CA ARG A 186 27.85 -5.41 1.74
C ARG A 186 28.33 -6.58 2.60
N LYS A 187 27.42 -7.38 3.16
CA LYS A 187 27.79 -8.58 3.93
C LYS A 187 28.44 -9.63 3.04
N ILE A 188 27.90 -9.86 1.84
CA ILE A 188 28.46 -10.83 0.88
C ILE A 188 29.88 -10.43 0.47
N ARG A 189 30.16 -9.14 0.24
CA ARG A 189 31.51 -8.67 -0.15
C ARG A 189 32.56 -8.78 0.97
N LYS A 190 32.14 -8.89 2.23
CA LYS A 190 33.05 -8.97 3.39
C LYS A 190 33.42 -10.40 3.77
N ASN A 191 32.67 -11.39 3.29
CA ASN A 191 32.96 -12.81 3.44
C ASN A 191 33.71 -13.33 2.21
#